data_AF-Q9VII5-F1
#
_entry.id   AF-Q9VII5-F1
#
_cell.length_a   1.000
_cell.length_b   1.000
_cell.length_c   1.000
_cell.angle_alpha   90.00
_cell.angle_beta   90.00
_cell.angle_gamma   90.00
#
_symmetry.space_group_name_H-M   'P 1'
#
loop_
_entity.id
_entity.type
_entity.pdbx_description
1 polymer ?
#
loop_
_entity_poly.entity_id
_entity_poly.type
_entity_poly.pdbx_seq_one_letter_code
_entity_poly.pdbx_strand_id
1 'polypeptide(L)'
;MAYGSTGCLLLGLFSLLMVFNTASAVLRCWRCSTDVSNGEFCNDPFMPETISEQQRYWSYVNCTYSVGAKSVNARPVCKKLVQEVYGKRVISRSCFYEDMDDSADKCANDQTSSYIKTVYCRTCTTDGCNGASGATPRVLLLMLPLLLAAAFRHLPLCK
;
A
#
# COMPACT_ATOMS: atom_id res chain seq x y z
N MET A 1 15.09 -34.71 -28.50
CA MET A 1 14.91 -34.01 -27.21
C MET A 1 15.09 -32.49 -27.40
N ALA A 2 14.19 -31.82 -28.14
CA ALA A 2 14.26 -30.36 -28.36
C ALA A 2 13.03 -29.61 -27.79
N TYR A 3 12.01 -30.34 -27.33
CA TYR A 3 10.77 -29.79 -26.77
C TYR A 3 10.92 -29.25 -25.35
N GLY A 4 11.97 -29.65 -24.61
CA GLY A 4 12.22 -29.19 -23.24
C GLY A 4 12.61 -27.70 -23.20
N SER A 5 13.62 -27.30 -23.98
CA SER A 5 14.14 -25.91 -23.92
C SER A 5 13.13 -24.86 -24.39
N THR A 6 12.39 -25.11 -25.47
CA THR A 6 11.35 -24.18 -25.96
C THR A 6 10.15 -24.12 -25.01
N GLY A 7 9.74 -25.24 -24.43
CA GLY A 7 8.70 -25.28 -23.40
C GLY A 7 9.06 -24.48 -22.16
N CYS A 8 10.30 -24.65 -21.65
CA CYS A 8 10.76 -23.92 -20.47
C CYS A 8 10.90 -22.40 -20.75
N LEU A 9 11.30 -21.99 -21.96
CA LEU A 9 11.32 -20.57 -22.37
C LEU A 9 9.92 -19.96 -22.46
N LEU A 10 8.96 -20.66 -23.08
CA LEU A 10 7.57 -20.19 -23.18
C LEU A 10 6.90 -20.07 -21.81
N LEU A 11 7.14 -21.02 -20.90
CA LEU A 11 6.67 -20.96 -19.52
C LEU A 11 7.27 -19.75 -18.78
N GLY A 12 8.58 -19.52 -18.91
CA GLY A 12 9.24 -18.36 -18.32
C GLY A 12 8.69 -17.02 -18.84
N LEU A 13 8.46 -16.93 -20.16
CA LEU A 13 7.84 -15.76 -20.81
C LEU A 13 6.39 -15.55 -20.35
N PHE A 14 5.60 -16.62 -20.22
CA PHE A 14 4.23 -16.55 -19.73
C PHE A 14 4.15 -16.12 -18.26
N SER A 15 5.01 -16.68 -17.40
CA SER A 15 5.14 -16.23 -16.00
C SER A 15 5.53 -14.75 -15.92
N LEU A 16 6.42 -14.28 -16.79
CA LEU A 16 6.82 -12.89 -16.85
C LEU A 16 5.69 -11.96 -17.35
N LEU A 17 4.94 -12.38 -18.36
CA LEU A 17 3.78 -11.64 -18.88
C LEU A 17 2.64 -11.53 -17.85
N MET A 18 2.39 -12.58 -17.06
CA MET A 18 1.44 -12.55 -15.95
C MET A 18 1.84 -11.53 -14.88
N VAL A 19 3.14 -11.38 -14.60
CA VAL A 19 3.66 -10.37 -13.65
C VAL A 19 3.49 -8.95 -14.20
N PHE A 20 3.60 -8.74 -15.52
CA PHE A 20 3.48 -7.41 -16.13
C PHE A 20 2.04 -6.94 -16.39
N ASN A 21 1.05 -7.83 -16.40
CA ASN A 21 -0.36 -7.46 -16.54
C ASN A 21 -0.97 -6.90 -15.23
N THR A 22 -0.22 -6.13 -14.46
CA THR A 22 -0.82 -5.28 -13.44
C THR A 22 -1.50 -4.12 -14.16
N ALA A 23 -2.78 -4.29 -14.53
CA ALA A 23 -3.63 -3.18 -14.92
C ALA A 23 -3.43 -2.03 -13.93
N SER A 24 -3.42 -0.80 -14.44
CA SER A 24 -3.37 0.43 -13.65
C SER A 24 -4.62 0.53 -12.79
N ALA A 25 -4.65 -0.20 -11.67
CA ALA A 25 -5.69 -0.11 -10.68
C ALA A 25 -5.63 1.29 -10.05
N VAL A 26 -6.81 1.87 -9.83
CA VAL A 26 -6.91 3.07 -9.00
C VAL A 26 -6.39 2.73 -7.61
N LEU A 27 -5.47 3.54 -7.08
CA LEU A 27 -4.93 3.37 -5.74
C LEU A 27 -6.06 3.21 -4.71
N ARG A 28 -5.96 2.18 -3.87
CA ARG A 28 -6.89 1.94 -2.77
C ARG A 28 -6.21 2.11 -1.42
N CYS A 29 -6.84 2.88 -0.54
CA CYS A 29 -6.29 3.15 0.78
C CYS A 29 -7.30 2.86 1.89
N TRP A 30 -6.79 2.54 3.07
CA TRP A 30 -7.63 2.50 4.26
C TRP A 30 -8.07 3.92 4.64
N ARG A 31 -9.36 4.07 4.95
CA ARG A 31 -10.03 5.28 5.39
C ARG A 31 -10.70 4.99 6.72
N CYS A 32 -10.15 5.55 7.79
CA CYS A 32 -10.70 5.42 9.14
C CYS A 32 -10.13 6.50 10.04
N SER A 33 -10.75 6.69 11.21
CA SER A 33 -10.23 7.56 12.26
C SER A 33 -10.64 7.02 13.63
N THR A 34 -9.82 7.15 14.66
CA THR A 34 -10.15 6.65 16.02
C THR A 34 -11.07 7.60 16.82
N ASP A 35 -11.31 8.81 16.32
CA ASP A 35 -12.19 9.82 16.94
C ASP A 35 -13.65 9.75 16.45
N VAL A 36 -14.00 8.76 15.62
CA VAL A 36 -15.38 8.49 15.19
C VAL A 36 -15.94 7.22 15.85
N SER A 37 -17.27 7.13 16.02
CA SER A 37 -17.93 6.08 16.80
C SER A 37 -17.70 4.65 16.32
N ASN A 38 -17.46 4.45 15.02
CA ASN A 38 -17.13 3.16 14.41
C ASN A 38 -15.63 3.00 14.12
N GLY A 39 -14.80 3.83 14.75
CA GLY A 39 -13.38 4.02 14.47
C GLY A 39 -12.41 3.09 15.18
N GLU A 40 -12.89 2.21 16.06
CA GLU A 40 -12.06 1.40 16.95
C GLU A 40 -11.04 0.53 16.19
N PHE A 41 -11.43 -0.02 15.04
CA PHE A 41 -10.54 -0.82 14.19
C PHE A 41 -9.36 -0.01 13.60
N CYS A 42 -9.39 1.32 13.70
CA CYS A 42 -8.34 2.20 13.22
C CYS A 42 -7.18 2.35 14.21
N ASN A 43 -7.24 1.72 15.38
CA ASN A 43 -6.14 1.73 16.34
C ASN A 43 -4.89 1.03 15.79
N ASP A 44 -3.76 1.25 16.48
CA ASP A 44 -2.53 0.50 16.27
C ASP A 44 -2.44 -0.64 17.32
N PRO A 45 -1.99 -1.85 16.95
CA PRO A 45 -1.66 -2.28 15.60
C PRO A 45 -2.91 -2.38 14.72
N PHE A 46 -2.79 -1.97 13.46
CA PHE A 46 -3.91 -2.09 12.52
C PHE A 46 -3.97 -3.50 11.99
N MET A 47 -5.15 -4.12 12.12
CA MET A 47 -5.37 -5.53 11.80
C MET A 47 -6.43 -5.62 10.69
N PRO A 48 -6.03 -5.50 9.40
CA PRO A 48 -6.97 -5.60 8.28
C PRO A 48 -7.83 -6.87 8.28
N GLU A 49 -7.27 -7.96 8.78
CA GLU A 49 -7.88 -9.30 8.75
C GLU A 49 -8.97 -9.50 9.79
N THR A 50 -9.04 -8.63 10.82
CA THR A 50 -10.11 -8.67 11.82
C THR A 50 -11.29 -7.77 11.45
N ILE A 51 -11.19 -7.02 10.34
CA ILE A 51 -12.24 -6.10 9.89
C ILE A 51 -13.30 -6.89 9.14
N SER A 52 -14.57 -6.76 9.56
CA SER A 52 -15.71 -7.38 8.87
C SER A 52 -15.81 -6.94 7.40
N GLU A 53 -16.38 -7.76 6.53
CA GLU A 53 -16.54 -7.42 5.10
C GLU A 53 -17.30 -6.10 4.90
N GLN A 54 -18.36 -5.89 5.69
CA GLN A 54 -19.13 -4.65 5.69
C GLN A 54 -18.25 -3.44 6.04
N GLN A 55 -17.45 -3.52 7.09
CA GLN A 55 -16.53 -2.42 7.46
C GLN A 55 -15.43 -2.24 6.41
N ARG A 56 -14.89 -3.32 5.84
CA ARG A 56 -13.87 -3.29 4.79
C ARG A 56 -14.40 -2.60 3.53
N TYR A 57 -15.65 -2.87 3.14
CA TYR A 57 -16.28 -2.23 1.99
C TYR A 57 -16.31 -0.69 2.12
N TRP A 58 -16.60 -0.17 3.31
CA TRP A 58 -16.67 1.29 3.56
C TRP A 58 -15.34 1.94 3.94
N SER A 59 -14.37 1.15 4.41
CA SER A 59 -13.07 1.66 4.88
C SER A 59 -11.91 1.41 3.91
N TYR A 60 -12.03 0.52 2.92
CA TYR A 60 -10.98 0.30 1.93
C TYR A 60 -11.41 0.85 0.57
N VAL A 61 -11.07 2.11 0.30
CA VAL A 61 -11.72 2.92 -0.74
C VAL A 61 -10.78 3.27 -1.88
N ASN A 62 -11.35 3.49 -3.07
CA ASN A 62 -10.63 4.03 -4.23
C ASN A 62 -10.27 5.51 -4.00
N CYS A 63 -9.02 5.88 -4.26
CA CYS A 63 -8.53 7.26 -4.16
C CYS A 63 -8.67 8.00 -5.50
N THR A 64 -9.88 8.07 -6.04
CA THR A 64 -10.18 8.75 -7.32
C THR A 64 -10.45 10.24 -7.20
N TYR A 65 -10.53 10.81 -5.99
CA TYR A 65 -11.00 12.19 -5.84
C TYR A 65 -10.05 13.18 -6.51
N SER A 66 -10.45 13.76 -7.64
CA SER A 66 -9.79 14.93 -8.24
C SER A 66 -10.06 16.16 -7.37
N VAL A 67 -9.39 16.28 -6.21
CA VAL A 67 -9.47 17.51 -5.41
C VAL A 67 -8.76 18.62 -6.17
N GLY A 68 -9.53 19.44 -6.90
CA GLY A 68 -9.14 20.64 -7.64
C GLY A 68 -7.65 20.99 -7.56
N ALA A 69 -6.84 20.24 -8.33
CA ALA A 69 -5.41 20.05 -8.08
C ALA A 69 -4.72 21.40 -7.85
N LYS A 70 -4.29 21.65 -6.61
CA LYS A 70 -3.53 22.87 -6.26
C LYS A 70 -2.13 22.87 -6.92
N SER A 71 -1.65 21.71 -7.36
CA SER A 71 -0.36 21.51 -8.01
C SER A 71 -0.56 20.70 -9.30
N VAL A 72 0.11 21.11 -10.37
CA VAL A 72 0.17 20.38 -11.66
C VAL A 72 0.90 19.04 -11.54
N ASN A 73 1.61 18.82 -10.43
CA ASN A 73 2.45 17.66 -10.17
C ASN A 73 1.95 16.84 -8.97
N ALA A 74 0.63 16.75 -8.78
CA ALA A 74 0.04 16.02 -7.66
C ALA A 74 -0.21 14.53 -7.97
N ARG A 75 0.02 13.64 -6.99
CA ARG A 75 -0.38 12.22 -7.04
C ARG A 75 -1.29 11.81 -5.89
N PRO A 76 -2.21 10.84 -6.10
CA PRO A 76 -2.89 10.18 -5.00
C PRO A 76 -1.92 9.30 -4.21
N VAL A 77 -2.01 9.36 -2.88
CA VAL A 77 -1.25 8.53 -1.93
C VAL A 77 -2.13 8.09 -0.78
N CYS A 78 -1.76 6.99 -0.13
CA CYS A 78 -2.31 6.62 1.16
C CYS A 78 -1.55 7.37 2.26
N LYS A 79 -2.28 8.01 3.17
CA LYS A 79 -1.72 8.71 4.33
C LYS A 79 -2.08 7.97 5.61
N LYS A 80 -1.12 7.86 6.51
CA LYS A 80 -1.33 7.58 7.94
C LYS A 80 -0.90 8.81 8.72
N LEU A 81 -1.80 9.31 9.55
CA LEU A 81 -1.61 10.48 10.40
C LEU A 81 -1.94 10.10 11.84
N VAL A 82 -1.08 10.49 12.76
CA VAL A 82 -1.27 10.35 14.20
C VAL A 82 -1.08 11.72 14.81
N GLN A 83 -2.11 12.20 15.48
CA GLN A 83 -2.12 13.49 16.13
C GLN A 83 -2.51 13.36 17.60
N GLU A 84 -2.07 14.31 18.40
CA GLU A 84 -2.57 14.55 19.74
C GLU A 84 -3.43 15.82 19.67
N VAL A 85 -4.75 15.67 19.89
CA VAL A 85 -5.74 16.74 19.81
C VAL A 85 -6.34 16.92 21.20
N TYR A 86 -6.11 18.07 21.84
CA TYR A 86 -6.49 18.29 23.24
C TYR A 86 -6.00 17.18 24.19
N GLY A 87 -4.76 16.71 24.02
CA GLY A 87 -4.18 15.62 24.80
C GLY A 87 -4.67 14.22 24.43
N LYS A 88 -5.61 14.08 23.49
CA LYS A 88 -6.12 12.78 23.04
C LYS A 88 -5.44 12.34 21.76
N ARG A 89 -4.97 11.09 21.73
CA ARG A 89 -4.37 10.48 20.54
C ARG A 89 -5.46 10.14 19.51
N VAL A 90 -5.33 10.68 18.31
CA VAL A 90 -6.19 10.39 17.15
C VAL A 90 -5.34 9.79 16.05
N ILE A 91 -5.71 8.60 15.58
CA ILE A 91 -5.09 7.93 14.45
C ILE A 91 -6.05 8.00 13.28
N SER A 92 -5.59 8.52 12.15
CA SER A 92 -6.36 8.65 10.92
C SER A 92 -5.63 8.03 9.73
N ARG A 93 -6.38 7.32 8.90
CA ARG A 93 -5.95 6.77 7.62
C ARG A 93 -6.82 7.38 6.54
N SER A 94 -6.23 7.85 5.45
CA SER A 94 -6.97 8.51 4.37
C SER A 94 -6.27 8.41 3.02
N CYS A 95 -7.02 8.63 1.95
CA CYS A 95 -6.45 9.08 0.68
C CYS A 95 -5.98 10.53 0.82
N PHE A 96 -4.86 10.86 0.19
CA PHE A 96 -4.29 12.20 0.16
C PHE A 96 -3.70 12.50 -1.21
N TYR A 97 -3.48 13.78 -1.52
CA TYR A 97 -2.75 14.21 -2.71
C TYR A 97 -1.54 15.01 -2.27
N GLU A 98 -0.36 14.56 -2.68
CA GLU A 98 0.92 15.22 -2.42
C GLU A 98 1.59 15.60 -3.72
N ASP A 99 2.54 16.53 -3.67
CA ASP A 99 3.40 16.78 -4.83
C ASP A 99 4.32 15.58 -5.07
N MET A 100 4.63 15.28 -6.33
CA MET A 100 5.46 14.13 -6.65
C MET A 100 6.87 14.24 -6.05
N ASP A 101 7.36 15.48 -5.92
CA ASP A 101 8.70 15.79 -5.41
C ASP A 101 8.76 15.81 -3.87
N ASP A 102 7.60 15.71 -3.21
CA ASP A 102 7.53 15.71 -1.76
C ASP A 102 8.06 14.39 -1.17
N SER A 103 8.80 14.52 -0.07
CA SER A 103 9.16 13.38 0.76
C SER A 103 7.91 12.78 1.41
N ALA A 104 7.90 11.46 1.59
CA ALA A 104 6.80 10.73 2.21
C ALA A 104 6.46 11.21 3.63
N ASP A 105 7.41 11.85 4.32
CA ASP A 105 7.25 12.38 5.67
C ASP A 105 6.93 13.90 5.71
N LYS A 106 6.79 14.56 4.56
CA LYS A 106 6.55 16.02 4.50
C LYS A 106 5.35 16.44 5.34
N CYS A 107 4.27 15.66 5.30
CA CYS A 107 3.05 15.94 6.03
C CYS A 107 3.21 15.94 7.56
N ALA A 108 4.34 15.43 8.09
CA ALA A 108 4.63 15.51 9.52
C ALA A 108 4.93 16.95 9.97
N ASN A 109 5.35 17.80 9.04
CA ASN A 109 5.74 19.19 9.27
C ASN A 109 4.66 20.19 8.85
N ASP A 110 3.47 19.73 8.45
CA ASP A 110 2.37 20.61 8.12
C ASP A 110 1.98 21.45 9.35
N GLN A 111 1.80 22.76 9.15
CA GLN A 111 1.43 23.66 10.22
C GLN A 111 0.00 23.34 10.69
N THR A 112 -0.13 22.95 11.97
CA THR A 112 -1.42 22.69 12.62
C THR A 112 -1.70 23.75 13.70
N SER A 113 -2.96 23.82 14.15
CA SER A 113 -3.34 24.65 15.30
C SER A 113 -2.55 24.27 16.56
N SER A 114 -2.36 25.21 17.49
CA SER A 114 -1.54 25.00 18.70
C SER A 114 -2.00 23.85 19.61
N TYR A 115 -3.29 23.50 19.59
CA TYR A 115 -3.86 22.39 20.36
C TYR A 115 -3.76 21.03 19.65
N ILE A 116 -3.17 21.00 18.44
CA ILE A 116 -2.95 19.80 17.63
C ILE A 116 -1.45 19.60 17.46
N LYS A 117 -0.95 18.47 17.93
CA LYS A 117 0.44 18.05 17.73
C LYS A 117 0.49 16.85 16.81
N THR A 118 1.17 16.97 15.67
CA THR A 118 1.46 15.82 14.80
C THR A 118 2.56 14.95 15.43
N VAL A 119 2.20 13.72 15.78
CA VAL A 119 3.11 12.73 16.39
C VAL A 119 3.77 11.87 15.30
N TYR A 120 3.03 11.56 14.25
CA TYR A 120 3.52 10.79 13.10
C TYR A 120 2.69 11.15 11.87
N CYS A 121 3.34 11.36 10.74
CA CYS A 121 2.66 11.41 9.46
C CYS A 121 3.55 10.82 8.38
N ARG A 122 3.00 9.91 7.58
CA ARG A 122 3.69 9.34 6.42
C ARG A 122 2.71 9.00 5.32
N THR A 123 3.16 9.15 4.09
CA THR A 123 2.46 8.74 2.88
C THR A 123 3.12 7.53 2.22
N CYS A 124 2.36 6.82 1.40
CA CYS A 124 2.83 5.69 0.62
C CYS A 124 1.94 5.46 -0.61
N THR A 125 2.46 4.78 -1.63
CA THR A 125 1.90 4.80 -3.00
C THR A 125 1.29 3.48 -3.45
N THR A 126 1.17 2.48 -2.57
CA THR A 126 0.63 1.16 -2.93
C THR A 126 -0.67 0.86 -2.20
N ASP A 127 -1.48 0.00 -2.79
CA ASP A 127 -2.73 -0.45 -2.21
C ASP A 127 -2.58 -0.90 -0.74
N GLY A 128 -3.42 -0.33 0.12
CA GLY A 128 -3.51 -0.68 1.54
C GLY A 128 -2.25 -0.41 2.37
N CYS A 129 -1.24 0.29 1.84
CA CYS A 129 0.05 0.47 2.52
C CYS A 129 -0.04 1.25 3.83
N ASN A 130 -1.07 2.08 4.00
CA ASN A 130 -1.33 2.79 5.26
C ASN A 130 -1.96 1.91 6.35
N GLY A 131 -2.36 0.67 6.00
CA GLY A 131 -2.86 -0.32 6.94
C GLY A 131 -1.76 -1.20 7.53
N ALA A 132 -0.78 -1.60 6.72
CA ALA A 132 0.28 -2.49 7.20
C ALA A 132 1.25 -1.76 8.15
N SER A 133 1.48 -2.35 9.33
CA SER A 133 2.66 -2.05 10.13
C SER A 133 3.89 -2.43 9.32
N GLY A 134 4.56 -1.44 8.71
CA GLY A 134 5.89 -1.50 8.10
C GLY A 134 6.43 -2.85 7.62
N ALA A 135 6.53 -3.00 6.29
CA ALA A 135 7.38 -3.98 5.62
C ALA A 135 7.05 -5.46 5.89
N THR A 136 6.06 -6.01 5.17
CA THR A 136 6.34 -7.29 4.52
C THR A 136 7.47 -6.99 3.53
N PRO A 137 8.73 -7.42 3.77
CA PRO A 137 9.81 -7.04 2.89
C PRO A 137 9.51 -7.67 1.55
N ARG A 138 9.33 -6.86 0.50
CA ARG A 138 9.27 -7.36 -0.88
C ARG A 138 10.46 -8.26 -1.21
N VAL A 139 11.55 -8.17 -0.45
CA VAL A 139 12.67 -9.11 -0.47
C VAL A 139 12.19 -10.56 -0.43
N LEU A 140 11.26 -10.95 0.45
CA LEU A 140 10.79 -12.35 0.52
C LEU A 140 10.08 -12.78 -0.78
N LEU A 141 9.29 -11.88 -1.36
CA LEU A 141 8.60 -12.11 -2.63
C LEU A 141 9.55 -12.14 -3.84
N LEU A 142 10.63 -11.35 -3.82
CA LEU A 142 11.66 -11.35 -4.86
C LEU A 142 12.54 -12.61 -4.81
N MET A 143 12.73 -13.21 -3.63
CA MET A 143 13.47 -14.46 -3.50
C MET A 143 12.69 -15.67 -4.04
N LEU A 144 11.35 -15.62 -4.02
CA LEU A 144 10.49 -16.72 -4.48
C LEU A 144 10.73 -17.14 -5.95
N PRO A 145 10.77 -16.22 -6.95
CA PRO A 145 11.08 -16.59 -8.32
C PRO A 145 12.53 -17.06 -8.52
N LEU A 146 13.51 -16.54 -7.75
CA LEU A 146 14.89 -17.06 -7.81
C LEU A 146 14.95 -18.51 -7.30
N LEU A 147 14.27 -18.81 -6.19
CA LEU A 147 14.17 -20.16 -5.62
C LEU A 147 13.43 -21.11 -6.57
N LEU A 148 12.33 -20.66 -7.17
CA LEU A 148 11.59 -21.43 -8.16
C LEU A 148 12.44 -21.69 -9.41
N ALA A 149 13.10 -20.67 -9.98
CA ALA A 149 13.98 -20.84 -11.14
C ALA A 149 15.16 -21.79 -10.85
N ALA A 150 15.73 -21.73 -9.65
CA ALA A 150 16.75 -22.69 -9.20
C ALA A 150 16.16 -24.11 -9.10
N ALA A 151 14.96 -24.27 -8.52
CA ALA A 151 14.28 -25.56 -8.43
C ALA A 151 13.91 -26.15 -9.81
N PHE A 152 13.45 -25.32 -10.75
CA PHE A 152 13.11 -25.75 -12.12
C PHE A 152 14.34 -26.23 -12.91
N ARG A 153 15.54 -25.71 -12.65
CA ARG A 153 16.80 -26.24 -13.23
C ARG A 153 17.12 -27.66 -12.76
N HIS A 154 16.62 -28.07 -11.60
CA HIS A 154 16.79 -29.42 -11.07
C HIS A 154 15.69 -30.39 -11.51
N LEU A 155 14.61 -29.91 -12.12
CA LEU A 155 13.54 -30.77 -12.62
C LEU A 155 14.04 -31.51 -13.88
N PRO A 156 13.96 -32.86 -13.91
CA PRO A 156 14.52 -33.67 -15.01
C PRO A 156 13.88 -33.43 -16.38
N LEU A 157 12.80 -32.63 -16.44
CA LEU A 157 12.12 -32.24 -17.68
C LEU A 157 12.85 -31.15 -18.50
N CYS A 158 13.75 -30.34 -17.91
CA CYS A 158 14.53 -29.32 -18.65
C CYS A 158 16.02 -29.72 -18.88
N LYS A 159 16.42 -30.99 -18.66
CA LYS A 159 17.72 -31.54 -19.11
C LYS A 159 17.55 -32.25 -20.45
#